data_AF-M4WSR6-F1
#
_entry.id   AF-M4WSR6-F1
#
_cell.length_a   1.000
_cell.length_b   1.000
_cell.length_c   1.000
_cell.angle_alpha   90.00
_cell.angle_beta   90.00
_cell.angle_gamma   90.00
#
_symmetry.space_group_name_H-M   'P 1'
#
loop_
_entity.id
_entity.type
_entity.pdbx_description
1 polymer ?
#
loop_
_entity_poly.entity_id
_entity_poly.type
_entity_poly.pdbx_seq_one_letter_code
_entity_poly.pdbx_strand_id
1 'polypeptide(L)'
;MSDLGCDRLVIDALPGPGFDPAKWALLPAPPTGLLVDQDIIDLGDRHFEVLHLPGHSPGSIALYEQSTRTLFSGDVVYDADLLDSIPHANIGDYAASLERLRGLQVDVVHAGHEASFGRERLLAIIDTYLERWNKDIGG
;
A
#
# COMPACT_ATOMS: atom_id res chain seq x y z
N MET A 1 -38.42 -6.39 -10.17
CA MET A 1 -37.09 -6.76 -10.66
C MET A 1 -36.49 -5.53 -11.31
N SER A 2 -36.00 -4.62 -10.48
CA SER A 2 -35.45 -3.34 -10.91
C SER A 2 -34.11 -3.57 -11.62
N ASP A 3 -34.08 -3.14 -12.87
CA ASP A 3 -32.93 -2.91 -13.73
C ASP A 3 -31.77 -2.28 -12.95
N LEU A 4 -30.80 -3.11 -12.54
CA LEU A 4 -29.48 -2.62 -12.15
C LEU A 4 -28.77 -2.27 -13.46
N GLY A 5 -29.12 -1.10 -13.99
CA GLY A 5 -28.57 -0.57 -15.22
C GLY A 5 -27.04 -0.62 -15.19
N CYS A 6 -26.48 -0.97 -16.34
CA CYS A 6 -25.05 -1.09 -16.60
C CYS A 6 -24.25 0.19 -16.21
N ASP A 7 -24.93 1.31 -15.99
CA ASP A 7 -24.40 2.63 -15.59
C ASP A 7 -23.67 2.67 -14.23
N ARG A 8 -23.65 1.59 -13.44
CA ARG A 8 -22.93 1.52 -12.15
C ARG A 8 -21.70 0.62 -12.13
N LEU A 9 -21.40 -0.06 -13.24
CA LEU A 9 -20.27 -0.99 -13.29
C LEU A 9 -19.08 -0.30 -13.94
N VAL A 10 -17.90 -0.40 -13.30
CA VAL A 10 -16.62 0.09 -13.84
C VAL A 10 -15.98 -1.01 -14.71
N ILE A 11 -16.75 -1.59 -15.63
CA ILE A 11 -16.27 -2.59 -16.60
C ILE A 11 -16.85 -2.26 -17.97
N ASP A 12 -15.99 -2.21 -18.99
CA ASP A 12 -16.40 -1.95 -20.38
C ASP A 12 -16.80 -3.23 -21.13
N ALA A 13 -16.57 -4.40 -20.53
CA ALA A 13 -16.92 -5.70 -21.07
C ALA A 13 -17.20 -6.70 -19.94
N LEU A 14 -18.09 -7.66 -20.21
CA LEU A 14 -18.33 -8.77 -19.30
C LEU A 14 -17.19 -9.80 -19.43
N PRO A 15 -16.68 -10.38 -18.32
CA PRO A 15 -15.63 -11.41 -18.34
C PRO A 15 -15.97 -12.64 -19.20
N GLY A 16 -17.25 -12.92 -19.43
CA GLY A 16 -17.71 -13.98 -20.33
C GLY A 16 -19.23 -14.09 -20.40
N PRO A 17 -19.78 -14.91 -21.32
CA PRO A 17 -21.21 -15.16 -21.42
C PRO A 17 -21.78 -15.71 -20.09
N GLY A 18 -22.88 -15.12 -19.62
CA GLY A 18 -23.53 -15.54 -18.37
C GLY A 18 -22.89 -14.99 -17.08
N PHE A 19 -21.90 -14.09 -17.18
CA PHE A 19 -21.41 -13.35 -16.01
C PHE A 19 -22.52 -12.47 -15.43
N ASP A 20 -22.80 -12.67 -14.14
CA ASP A 20 -23.79 -11.92 -13.38
C ASP A 20 -23.06 -11.09 -12.31
N PRO A 21 -22.86 -9.78 -12.52
CA PRO A 21 -22.12 -8.93 -11.59
C PRO A 21 -22.78 -8.87 -10.21
N ALA A 22 -24.09 -9.08 -10.11
CA ALA A 22 -24.80 -9.10 -8.83
C ALA A 22 -24.52 -10.37 -8.00
N LYS A 23 -24.00 -11.43 -8.63
CA LYS A 23 -23.62 -12.69 -7.97
C LYS A 23 -22.11 -12.89 -7.86
N TRP A 24 -21.33 -12.00 -8.45
CA TRP A 24 -19.89 -12.09 -8.35
C TRP A 24 -19.43 -11.85 -6.91
N ALA A 25 -18.53 -12.70 -6.43
CA ALA A 25 -17.89 -12.54 -5.15
C ALA A 25 -16.40 -12.86 -5.31
N LEU A 26 -15.55 -12.01 -4.73
CA LEU A 26 -14.13 -12.31 -4.60
C LEU A 26 -13.96 -13.40 -3.55
N LEU A 27 -13.50 -14.58 -3.96
CA LEU A 27 -13.14 -15.63 -3.02
C LEU A 27 -11.73 -15.38 -2.50
N PRO A 28 -11.50 -15.41 -1.18
CA PRO A 28 -10.15 -15.28 -0.65
C PRO A 28 -9.30 -16.48 -1.08
N ALA A 29 -8.09 -16.20 -1.55
CA ALA A 29 -7.08 -17.23 -1.72
C ALA A 29 -6.50 -17.59 -0.34
N PRO A 30 -6.45 -18.87 0.05
CA PRO A 30 -5.79 -19.25 1.29
C PRO A 30 -4.30 -18.91 1.21
N PRO A 31 -3.71 -18.29 2.25
CA PRO A 31 -2.29 -17.99 2.26
C PRO A 31 -1.48 -19.29 2.24
N THR A 32 -0.43 -19.33 1.42
CA THR A 32 0.53 -20.45 1.37
C THR A 32 1.59 -20.36 2.48
N GLY A 33 1.77 -19.17 3.04
CA GLY A 33 2.63 -18.84 4.16
C GLY A 33 2.25 -17.48 4.74
N LEU A 34 2.59 -17.26 6.00
CA LEU A 34 2.45 -15.96 6.64
C LEU A 34 3.82 -15.29 6.64
N LEU A 35 3.83 -13.97 6.44
CA LEU A 35 5.02 -13.13 6.54
C LEU A 35 4.92 -12.31 7.83
N VAL A 36 6.04 -12.10 8.48
CA VAL A 36 6.20 -11.17 9.60
C VAL A 36 7.29 -10.15 9.31
N ASP A 37 7.37 -9.11 10.16
CA ASP A 37 8.42 -8.10 10.05
C ASP A 37 9.81 -8.75 10.04
N GLN A 38 10.69 -8.25 9.17
CA GLN A 38 12.08 -8.69 8.97
C GLN A 38 12.26 -10.08 8.34
N ASP A 39 11.18 -10.74 7.92
CA ASP A 39 11.31 -11.93 7.07
C ASP A 39 12.05 -11.56 5.77
N ILE A 40 12.83 -12.51 5.25
CA ILE A 40 13.51 -12.38 3.97
C ILE A 40 12.82 -13.26 2.92
N ILE A 41 12.31 -12.63 1.86
CA ILE A 41 11.88 -13.32 0.66
C ILE A 41 13.12 -13.50 -0.23
N ASP A 42 13.61 -14.73 -0.29
CA ASP A 42 14.75 -15.15 -1.11
C ASP A 42 14.27 -15.62 -2.49
N LEU A 43 14.68 -14.90 -3.53
CA LEU A 43 14.41 -15.22 -4.94
C LEU A 43 15.67 -15.73 -5.67
N GLY A 44 16.75 -16.03 -4.94
CA GLY A 44 18.05 -16.41 -5.46
C GLY A 44 19.04 -15.25 -5.48
N ASP A 45 19.07 -14.49 -6.57
CA ASP A 45 19.97 -13.34 -6.73
C ASP A 45 19.42 -12.04 -6.10
N ARG A 46 18.15 -12.06 -5.67
CA ARG A 46 17.46 -10.94 -5.05
C ARG A 46 16.83 -11.33 -3.73
N HIS A 47 16.95 -10.44 -2.76
CA HIS A 47 16.49 -10.64 -1.39
C HIS A 47 15.67 -9.43 -0.95
N PHE A 48 14.45 -9.67 -0.50
CA PHE A 48 13.56 -8.62 -0.03
C PHE A 48 13.26 -8.80 1.45
N GLU A 49 13.62 -7.81 2.24
CA GLU A 49 13.18 -7.69 3.62
C GLU A 49 11.72 -7.25 3.65
N VAL A 50 10.89 -7.99 4.39
CA VAL A 50 9.52 -7.63 4.71
C VAL A 50 9.55 -6.56 5.79
N LEU A 51 8.96 -5.41 5.51
CA LEU A 51 8.74 -4.35 6.49
C LEU A 51 7.26 -4.34 6.85
N HIS A 52 6.89 -4.73 8.06
CA HIS A 52 5.53 -4.52 8.56
C HIS A 52 5.34 -3.03 8.87
N LEU A 53 4.42 -2.42 8.14
CA LEU A 53 4.20 -0.97 8.11
C LEU A 53 2.69 -0.70 8.21
N PRO A 54 2.07 -0.93 9.38
CA PRO A 54 0.65 -0.65 9.56
C PRO A 54 0.35 0.84 9.40
N GLY A 55 -0.87 1.16 9.00
CA GLY A 55 -1.29 2.55 8.80
C GLY A 55 -2.45 2.63 7.83
N HIS A 56 -2.21 2.33 6.56
CA HIS A 56 -3.27 2.21 5.54
C HIS A 56 -4.20 1.03 5.86
N SER A 57 -3.61 -0.08 6.29
CA SER A 57 -4.31 -1.22 6.87
C SER A 57 -3.48 -1.83 8.01
N PRO A 58 -4.08 -2.64 8.90
CA PRO A 58 -3.34 -3.30 10.00
C PRO A 58 -2.29 -4.31 9.50
N GLY A 59 -2.52 -4.89 8.32
CA GLY A 59 -1.65 -5.91 7.71
C GLY A 59 -0.73 -5.37 6.62
N SER A 60 -0.64 -4.04 6.44
CA SER A 60 0.19 -3.44 5.40
C SER A 60 1.67 -3.79 5.58
N ILE A 61 2.32 -4.20 4.49
CA ILE A 61 3.75 -4.47 4.43
C ILE A 61 4.37 -3.72 3.24
N ALA A 62 5.69 -3.51 3.30
CA ALA A 62 6.52 -3.18 2.15
C ALA A 62 7.62 -4.23 1.97
N LEU A 63 8.18 -4.31 0.77
CA LEU A 63 9.33 -5.17 0.45
C LEU A 63 10.52 -4.29 0.08
N TYR A 64 11.60 -4.41 0.85
CA TYR A 64 12.80 -3.61 0.66
C TYR A 64 13.98 -4.47 0.24
N GLU A 65 14.61 -4.13 -0.88
CA GLU A 65 15.86 -4.74 -1.29
C GLU A 65 17.03 -3.80 -0.98
N GLN A 66 17.86 -4.20 -0.03
CA GLN A 66 19.00 -3.39 0.40
C GLN A 66 20.08 -3.22 -0.67
N SER A 67 20.30 -4.22 -1.53
CA SER A 67 21.38 -4.20 -2.53
C SER A 67 21.19 -3.13 -3.60
N THR A 68 19.94 -2.86 -3.99
CA THR A 68 19.58 -1.83 -4.98
C THR A 68 18.88 -0.63 -4.36
N ARG A 69 18.57 -0.69 -3.07
CA ARG A 69 17.78 0.32 -2.34
C ARG A 69 16.40 0.55 -2.98
N THR A 70 15.81 -0.52 -3.51
CA THR A 70 14.46 -0.52 -4.10
C THR A 70 13.43 -0.82 -3.01
N LEU A 71 12.36 -0.03 -2.96
CA LEU A 71 11.23 -0.26 -2.07
C LEU A 71 9.96 -0.52 -2.89
N PHE A 72 9.30 -1.65 -2.67
CA PHE A 72 7.90 -1.85 -3.06
C PHE A 72 7.02 -1.50 -1.85
N SER A 73 6.43 -0.31 -1.83
CA SER A 73 5.80 0.24 -0.62
C SER A 73 4.35 -0.21 -0.38
N GLY A 74 3.71 -0.82 -1.38
CA GLY A 74 2.26 -0.98 -1.37
C GLY A 74 1.57 0.37 -1.18
N ASP A 75 0.54 0.41 -0.33
CA ASP A 75 -0.28 1.60 -0.10
C ASP A 75 0.12 2.41 1.14
N VAL A 76 1.29 2.11 1.74
CA VAL A 76 1.85 2.91 2.85
C VAL A 76 2.42 4.23 2.37
N VAL A 77 2.96 4.28 1.14
CA VAL A 77 3.41 5.56 0.54
C VAL A 77 3.36 5.48 -0.97
N TYR A 78 2.72 6.46 -1.60
CA TYR A 78 2.62 6.67 -3.03
C TYR A 78 2.52 8.18 -3.32
N ASP A 79 2.71 8.59 -4.58
CA ASP A 79 2.80 10.00 -4.98
C ASP A 79 1.42 10.69 -5.14
N ALA A 80 0.59 10.59 -4.11
CA ALA A 80 -0.70 11.27 -4.01
C ALA A 80 -1.09 11.44 -2.53
N ASP A 81 -2.34 11.84 -2.27
CA ASP A 81 -2.86 11.94 -0.91
C ASP A 81 -2.94 10.55 -0.25
N LEU A 82 -2.21 10.38 0.85
CA LEU A 82 -2.21 9.14 1.62
C LEU A 82 -3.56 8.95 2.31
N LEU A 83 -4.20 7.81 2.03
CA LEU A 83 -5.52 7.49 2.55
C LEU A 83 -5.43 6.91 3.97
N ASP A 84 -5.76 7.74 4.95
CA ASP A 84 -5.70 7.44 6.39
C ASP A 84 -7.07 7.51 7.11
N SER A 85 -8.12 7.87 6.38
CA SER A 85 -9.51 8.01 6.85
C SER A 85 -10.45 6.95 6.28
N ILE A 86 -9.88 5.82 5.89
CA ILE A 86 -10.61 4.65 5.36
C ILE A 86 -10.82 3.59 6.46
N PRO A 87 -11.77 2.64 6.29
CA PRO A 87 -11.94 1.56 7.25
C PRO A 87 -10.63 0.82 7.52
N HIS A 88 -10.35 0.58 8.81
CA HIS A 88 -9.15 -0.10 9.32
C HIS A 88 -7.82 0.68 9.24
N ALA A 89 -7.81 1.88 8.66
CA ALA A 89 -6.65 2.75 8.77
C ALA A 89 -6.45 3.23 10.22
N ASN A 90 -5.19 3.47 10.60
CA ASN A 90 -4.81 4.02 11.89
C ASN A 90 -3.71 5.06 11.69
N ILE A 91 -4.01 6.32 12.02
CA ILE A 91 -3.10 7.45 11.79
C ILE A 91 -1.82 7.35 12.66
N GLY A 92 -1.94 6.86 13.90
CA GLY A 92 -0.79 6.71 14.79
C GLY A 92 0.20 5.66 14.27
N ASP A 93 -0.32 4.52 13.80
CA ASP A 93 0.48 3.48 13.15
C ASP A 93 1.08 4.01 11.83
N TYR A 94 0.30 4.78 11.06
CA TYR A 94 0.74 5.41 9.82
C TYR A 94 1.95 6.31 10.04
N ALA A 95 1.87 7.21 11.04
CA ALA A 95 2.97 8.11 11.38
C ALA A 95 4.24 7.34 11.81
N ALA A 96 4.10 6.30 12.63
CA ALA A 96 5.22 5.46 13.06
C ALA A 96 5.87 4.72 11.87
N SER A 97 5.05 4.19 10.96
CA SER A 97 5.52 3.53 9.73
C SER A 97 6.25 4.49 8.79
N LEU A 98 5.74 5.71 8.62
CA LEU A 98 6.39 6.73 7.79
C LEU A 98 7.71 7.21 8.39
N GLU A 99 7.80 7.37 9.72
CA GLU A 99 9.07 7.69 10.39
C GLU A 99 10.10 6.56 10.22
N ARG A 100 9.67 5.29 10.31
CA ARG A 100 10.55 4.15 9.99
C ARG A 100 11.06 4.22 8.55
N LEU A 101 10.17 4.47 7.58
CA LEU A 101 10.55 4.61 6.17
C LEU A 101 11.50 5.80 5.92
N ARG A 102 11.30 6.91 6.62
CA ARG A 102 12.15 8.12 6.53
C ARG A 102 13.62 7.83 6.81
N GLY A 103 13.88 6.90 7.75
CA GLY A 103 15.23 6.47 8.14
C GLY A 103 15.90 5.50 7.16
N LEU A 104 15.17 4.88 6.23
CA LEU A 104 15.73 3.91 5.29
C LEU A 104 16.45 4.59 4.12
N GLN A 105 17.51 3.94 3.62
CA GLN A 105 18.20 4.35 2.40
C GLN A 105 17.47 3.78 1.18
N VAL A 106 16.44 4.48 0.72
CA VAL A 106 15.70 4.13 -0.50
C VAL A 106 16.15 5.05 -1.63
N ASP A 107 16.45 4.47 -2.79
CA ASP A 107 16.80 5.21 -4.02
C ASP A 107 15.58 5.31 -4.95
N VAL A 108 14.77 4.24 -5.05
CA VAL A 108 13.53 4.17 -5.87
C VAL A 108 12.39 3.48 -5.12
N VAL A 109 11.18 4.04 -5.27
CA VAL A 109 9.93 3.49 -4.74
C VAL A 109 9.02 3.04 -5.89
N HIS A 110 8.55 1.80 -5.82
CA HIS A 110 7.48 1.24 -6.63
C HIS A 110 6.24 1.08 -5.74
N ALA A 111 5.33 2.05 -5.81
CA ALA A 111 4.17 2.08 -4.92
C ALA A 111 2.95 1.33 -5.48
N GLY A 112 1.94 1.09 -4.64
CA GLY A 112 0.68 0.45 -5.05
C GLY A 112 -0.14 1.31 -6.01
N HIS A 113 0.11 2.62 -6.01
CA HIS A 113 -0.51 3.62 -6.88
C HIS A 113 0.53 4.59 -7.45
N GLU A 114 0.14 5.27 -8.53
CA GLU A 114 0.97 6.26 -9.23
C GLU A 114 2.26 5.71 -9.86
N ALA A 115 3.03 6.60 -10.49
CA ALA A 115 4.33 6.27 -11.07
C ALA A 115 5.39 6.04 -9.98
N SER A 116 6.45 5.33 -10.34
CA SER A 116 7.62 5.18 -9.45
C SER A 116 8.34 6.51 -9.25
N PHE A 117 8.87 6.72 -8.05
CA PHE A 117 9.52 7.98 -7.67
C PHE A 117 10.79 7.74 -6.84
N GLY A 118 11.62 8.78 -6.76
CA GLY A 118 12.90 8.72 -6.06
C GLY A 118 12.83 9.18 -4.61
N ARG A 119 13.97 9.03 -3.91
CA ARG A 119 14.17 9.41 -2.50
C ARG A 119 13.65 10.80 -2.12
N GLU A 120 13.95 11.81 -2.93
CA GLU A 120 13.57 13.19 -2.64
C GLU A 120 12.05 13.32 -2.50
N ARG A 121 11.31 12.68 -3.42
CA ARG A 121 9.85 12.70 -3.39
C ARG A 121 9.30 11.88 -2.22
N LEU A 122 9.90 10.73 -1.91
CA LEU A 122 9.57 9.93 -0.72
C LEU A 122 9.63 10.78 0.56
N LEU A 123 10.75 11.48 0.77
CA LEU A 123 10.93 12.33 1.95
C LEU A 123 9.93 13.49 1.96
N ALA A 124 9.67 14.13 0.82
CA ALA A 124 8.69 15.21 0.74
C ALA A 124 7.27 14.74 1.11
N ILE A 125 6.85 13.55 0.68
CA ILE A 125 5.53 12.97 1.02
C ILE A 125 5.45 12.67 2.52
N ILE A 126 6.47 12.00 3.06
CA ILE A 126 6.56 11.66 4.49
C ILE A 126 6.51 12.93 5.35
N ASP A 127 7.36 13.91 5.04
CA ASP A 127 7.46 15.14 5.82
C ASP A 127 6.15 15.92 5.79
N THR A 128 5.50 16.03 4.62
CA THR A 128 4.19 16.67 4.47
C THR A 128 3.12 15.99 5.33
N TYR A 129 3.08 14.66 5.33
CA TYR A 129 2.12 13.90 6.12
C TYR A 129 2.33 14.10 7.63
N LEU A 130 3.58 13.96 8.09
CA LEU A 130 3.93 14.10 9.51
C LEU A 130 3.73 15.53 10.02
N GLU A 131 3.99 16.56 9.20
CA GLU A 131 3.71 17.95 9.54
C GLU A 131 2.22 18.23 9.71
N ARG A 132 1.37 17.65 8.85
CA ARG A 132 -0.10 17.73 8.99
C ARG A 132 -0.53 17.06 10.29
N TRP A 133 -0.06 15.84 10.52
CA TRP A 133 -0.41 15.09 11.73
C TRP A 133 -0.03 15.82 13.01
N ASN A 134 1.21 16.33 13.12
CA ASN A 134 1.69 17.03 14.31
C ASN A 134 0.87 18.29 14.65
N LYS A 135 0.22 18.92 13.67
CA LYS A 135 -0.70 20.04 13.90
C LYS A 135 -2.05 19.57 14.45
N ASP A 136 -2.51 18.41 14.03
CA ASP A 136 -3.82 17.85 14.38
C ASP A 136 -3.85 17.23 15.79
N ILE A 137 -2.72 16.73 16.32
CA ILE A 137 -2.57 16.30 17.74
C ILE A 137 -2.21 17.44 18.71
N GLY A 138 -1.97 18.65 18.20
CA GLY A 138 -1.57 19.83 18.97
C GLY A 138 -2.68 20.84 19.23
N GLY A 139 -3.95 20.51 18.96
CA GLY A 139 -5.13 21.37 19.14
C GLY A 139 -6.10 20.89 20.20
#